data_AF-A0A962XWM2-F1
#
_entry.id   AF-A0A962XWM2-F1
#
_cell.length_a   1.000
_cell.length_b   1.000
_cell.length_c   1.000
_cell.angle_alpha   90.00
_cell.angle_beta   90.00
_cell.angle_gamma   90.00
#
_symmetry.space_group_name_H-M   'P 1'
#
loop_
_entity.id
_entity.type
_entity.pdbx_description
1 polymer ?
#
loop_
_entity_poly.entity_id
_entity_poly.type
_entity_poly.pdbx_seq_one_letter_code
_entity_poly.pdbx_strand_id
1 'polypeptide(L)'
;MSFHCESGTAVSPYGSLSLGEIKKRDDQNELFPNKSSTLLACLSTAVILFSPQVSQIYQSITANTVAKASFKNSRLDLERADIITIARIRNFGDYLDGWDGDGGKSPSKAAISEAEKFARLLSFDKVYTPHISLASDGEINLLWILHDFRLDLGFYGDGTYSYYGRTADGEEFMADDQPFDKVLPDQIIQLIRKKSY
;
A
#
# COMPACT_ATOMS: atom_id res chain seq x y z
N MET A 1 -39.76 8.85 47.33
CA MET A 1 -39.44 8.20 46.05
C MET A 1 -38.00 7.75 46.14
N SER A 2 -37.80 6.46 46.40
CA SER A 2 -36.48 5.86 46.64
C SER A 2 -36.15 5.00 45.42
N PHE A 3 -35.01 5.28 44.78
CA PHE A 3 -34.51 4.46 43.68
C PHE A 3 -33.50 3.46 44.21
N HIS A 4 -33.84 2.17 44.07
CA HIS A 4 -32.97 1.03 44.31
C HIS A 4 -31.96 0.90 43.17
N CYS A 5 -30.70 0.64 43.53
CA CYS A 5 -29.61 0.35 42.61
C CYS A 5 -29.32 -1.15 42.72
N GLU A 6 -29.64 -1.93 41.68
CA GLU A 6 -29.29 -3.35 41.59
C GLU A 6 -27.97 -3.51 40.84
N SER A 7 -27.05 -4.26 41.46
CA SER A 7 -25.73 -4.59 40.93
C SER A 7 -25.79 -5.95 40.23
N GLY A 8 -25.62 -5.92 38.90
CA GLY A 8 -25.50 -7.12 38.08
C GLY A 8 -24.09 -7.70 38.13
N THR A 9 -23.96 -8.93 38.60
CA THR A 9 -22.73 -9.73 38.55
C THR A 9 -22.67 -10.46 37.21
N ALA A 10 -21.66 -10.15 36.38
CA ALA A 10 -21.38 -10.89 35.15
C ALA A 10 -20.40 -12.02 35.45
N VAL A 11 -20.87 -13.26 35.30
CA VAL A 11 -20.08 -14.49 35.39
C VAL A 11 -19.53 -14.80 34.00
N SER A 12 -18.20 -14.93 33.89
CA SER A 12 -17.50 -15.28 32.64
C SER A 12 -17.32 -16.81 32.54
N PRO A 13 -17.67 -17.46 31.41
CA PRO A 13 -17.35 -18.86 31.18
C PRO A 13 -16.37 -18.99 30.00
N TYR A 14 -15.06 -18.97 30.28
CA TYR A 14 -14.09 -19.55 29.34
C TYR A 14 -13.17 -20.50 30.09
N GLY A 15 -13.37 -21.78 29.76
CA GLY A 15 -12.61 -22.92 30.25
C GLY A 15 -11.18 -22.92 29.74
N SER A 16 -10.33 -23.51 30.56
CA SER A 16 -8.94 -23.84 30.35
C SER A 16 -8.72 -24.75 29.15
N LEU A 17 -7.79 -24.38 28.26
CA LEU A 17 -7.19 -25.27 27.28
C LEU A 17 -5.77 -25.62 27.73
N SER A 18 -5.54 -26.91 27.95
CA SER A 18 -4.24 -27.46 28.36
C SER A 18 -3.23 -27.42 27.22
N LEU A 19 -2.02 -26.94 27.51
CA LEU A 19 -0.85 -27.13 26.66
C LEU A 19 -0.49 -28.63 26.59
N GLY A 20 -0.62 -29.22 25.40
CA GLY A 20 -0.02 -30.51 25.07
C GLY A 20 1.46 -30.34 24.74
N GLU A 21 2.31 -31.06 25.45
CA GLU A 21 3.76 -31.13 25.27
C GLU A 21 4.12 -31.75 23.91
N ILE A 22 4.94 -31.03 23.13
CA ILE A 22 5.51 -31.52 21.86
C ILE A 22 6.82 -32.25 22.15
N LYS A 23 6.82 -33.51 21.72
CA LYS A 23 7.81 -34.57 21.84
C LYS A 23 9.16 -34.21 21.19
N LYS A 24 10.26 -34.36 21.95
CA LYS A 24 11.65 -34.35 21.45
C LYS A 24 11.90 -35.51 20.49
N ARG A 25 12.62 -35.24 19.38
CA ARG A 25 13.30 -36.23 18.53
C ARG A 25 14.80 -35.93 18.60
N ASP A 26 15.53 -36.83 19.22
CA ASP A 26 16.99 -36.99 19.07
C ASP A 26 17.19 -38.28 18.28
N ASP A 27 17.88 -38.22 17.15
CA ASP A 27 18.56 -39.36 16.50
C ASP A 27 19.67 -38.77 15.59
N GLN A 28 20.92 -38.80 16.07
CA GLN A 28 21.99 -39.70 15.61
C GLN A 28 22.36 -39.49 14.13
N ASN A 29 23.41 -38.69 13.89
CA ASN A 29 24.08 -38.64 12.59
C ASN A 29 25.52 -39.15 12.74
N GLU A 30 25.81 -40.21 11.99
CA GLU A 30 26.99 -41.03 12.08
C GLU A 30 28.26 -40.38 11.53
N LEU A 31 29.36 -40.90 12.08
CA LEU A 31 30.75 -40.55 11.93
C LEU A 31 31.42 -41.50 10.95
N PHE A 32 31.94 -41.05 9.80
CA PHE A 32 33.10 -41.69 9.14
C PHE A 32 33.82 -40.71 8.20
N PRO A 33 35.14 -40.51 8.37
CA PRO A 33 36.00 -40.09 7.27
C PRO A 33 36.96 -41.20 6.83
N ASN A 34 37.39 -41.04 5.58
CA ASN A 34 38.74 -41.32 5.06
C ASN A 34 39.00 -42.69 4.42
N LYS A 35 39.24 -42.69 3.10
CA LYS A 35 40.37 -43.40 2.46
C LYS A 35 40.85 -42.68 1.20
N SER A 36 42.18 -42.67 1.09
CA SER A 36 43.09 -42.06 0.13
C SER A 36 42.94 -42.48 -1.34
N SER A 37 43.38 -41.61 -2.27
CA SER A 37 44.66 -41.75 -3.01
C SER A 37 44.61 -41.14 -4.42
N THR A 38 45.47 -40.13 -4.60
CA THR A 38 46.31 -39.78 -5.77
C THR A 38 45.85 -40.10 -7.19
N LEU A 39 45.83 -39.06 -8.04
CA LEU A 39 46.59 -39.06 -9.30
C LEU A 39 46.89 -37.62 -9.76
N LEU A 40 48.17 -37.36 -9.99
CA LEU A 40 48.75 -36.14 -10.53
C LEU A 40 48.39 -36.04 -12.02
N ALA A 41 47.80 -34.94 -12.46
CA ALA A 41 47.76 -34.56 -13.87
C ALA A 41 48.22 -33.10 -13.98
N CYS A 42 49.42 -32.93 -14.53
CA CYS A 42 49.93 -31.63 -14.96
C CYS A 42 49.02 -31.07 -16.05
N LEU A 43 48.31 -29.98 -15.76
CA LEU A 43 47.82 -29.06 -16.79
C LEU A 43 48.42 -27.69 -16.55
N SER A 44 49.18 -27.24 -17.54
CA SER A 44 49.76 -25.90 -17.64
C SER A 44 48.67 -24.84 -17.57
N THR A 45 48.58 -24.11 -16.45
CA THR A 45 47.72 -22.94 -16.37
C THR A 45 48.44 -21.78 -17.05
N ALA A 46 48.07 -21.48 -18.29
CA ALA A 46 48.35 -20.19 -18.89
C ALA A 46 47.62 -19.12 -18.05
N VAL A 47 48.36 -18.31 -17.31
CA VAL A 47 47.82 -17.13 -16.63
C VAL A 47 47.49 -16.11 -17.71
N ILE A 48 46.23 -16.05 -18.12
CA ILE A 48 45.72 -14.92 -18.89
C ILE A 48 45.73 -13.73 -17.93
N LEU A 49 46.72 -12.84 -18.10
CA LEU A 49 46.70 -11.52 -17.49
C LEU A 49 45.50 -10.76 -18.06
N PHE A 50 44.36 -10.83 -17.37
CA PHE A 50 43.25 -9.93 -17.65
C PHE A 50 43.72 -8.50 -17.35
N SER A 51 43.98 -7.75 -18.42
CA SER A 51 44.32 -6.34 -18.31
C SER A 51 43.17 -5.58 -17.62
N PRO A 52 43.40 -4.87 -16.50
CA PRO A 52 42.35 -4.21 -15.73
C PRO A 52 41.65 -3.06 -16.48
N GLN A 53 42.18 -2.66 -17.64
CA GLN A 53 41.63 -1.53 -18.41
C GLN A 53 40.26 -1.79 -19.04
N VAL A 54 39.91 -3.05 -19.34
CA VAL A 54 38.60 -3.35 -19.96
C VAL A 54 37.47 -3.18 -18.93
N SER A 55 37.71 -3.48 -17.65
CA SER A 55 36.70 -3.40 -16.58
C SER A 55 36.21 -1.96 -16.31
N GLN A 56 37.10 -0.97 -16.38
CA GLN A 56 36.75 0.42 -16.06
C GLN A 56 35.92 1.11 -17.16
N ILE A 57 36.06 0.69 -18.42
CA ILE A 57 35.27 1.24 -19.53
C ILE A 57 33.81 0.78 -19.44
N TYR A 58 33.56 -0.49 -19.11
CA TYR A 58 32.19 -0.98 -18.93
C TYR A 58 31.48 -0.34 -17.74
N GLN A 59 32.17 -0.15 -16.60
CA GLN A 59 31.56 0.52 -15.44
C GLN A 59 31.19 1.98 -15.72
N SER A 60 32.03 2.73 -16.43
CA SER A 60 31.78 4.15 -16.73
C SER A 60 30.70 4.38 -17.79
N ILE A 61 30.60 3.51 -18.80
CA ILE A 61 29.52 3.58 -19.82
C ILE A 61 28.17 3.23 -19.20
N THR A 62 28.09 2.19 -18.35
CA THR A 62 26.86 1.83 -17.64
C THR A 62 26.45 2.91 -16.64
N ALA A 63 27.38 3.45 -15.84
CA ALA A 63 27.09 4.51 -14.88
C ALA A 63 26.57 5.79 -15.56
N ASN A 64 27.17 6.21 -16.67
CA ASN A 64 26.73 7.41 -17.40
C ASN A 64 25.39 7.22 -18.12
N THR A 65 25.09 6.01 -18.59
CA THR A 65 23.80 5.69 -19.24
C THR A 65 22.68 5.64 -18.21
N VAL A 66 22.91 5.00 -17.06
CA VAL A 66 21.97 4.97 -15.93
C VAL A 66 21.76 6.37 -15.36
N ALA A 67 22.82 7.17 -15.17
CA ALA A 67 22.69 8.54 -14.68
C ALA A 67 21.90 9.43 -15.66
N LYS A 68 22.15 9.35 -16.98
CA LYS A 68 21.37 10.10 -17.96
C LYS A 68 19.90 9.65 -18.04
N ALA A 69 19.63 8.35 -17.94
CA ALA A 69 18.26 7.84 -17.89
C ALA A 69 17.55 8.28 -16.60
N SER A 70 18.24 8.24 -15.46
CA SER A 70 17.75 8.70 -14.16
C SER A 70 17.41 10.19 -14.18
N PHE A 71 18.27 11.05 -14.74
CA PHE A 71 18.00 12.50 -14.82
C PHE A 71 16.87 12.84 -15.80
N LYS A 72 16.70 12.08 -16.89
CA LYS A 72 15.58 12.26 -17.82
C LYS A 72 14.26 11.76 -17.24
N ASN A 73 14.29 10.75 -16.37
CA ASN A 73 13.12 10.19 -15.68
C ASN A 73 12.78 10.89 -14.35
N SER A 74 13.70 11.66 -13.76
CA SER A 74 13.41 12.43 -12.54
C SER A 74 12.30 13.47 -12.75
N ARG A 75 12.08 13.91 -14.00
CA ARG A 75 10.95 14.76 -14.39
C ARG A 75 9.64 13.99 -14.59
N LEU A 76 9.69 12.67 -14.81
CA LEU A 76 8.50 11.82 -14.93
C LEU A 76 7.90 11.50 -13.57
N ASP A 77 8.69 11.41 -12.49
CA ASP A 77 8.16 10.96 -11.19
C ASP A 77 7.37 12.04 -10.43
N LEU A 78 7.65 13.32 -10.67
CA LEU A 78 6.92 14.44 -10.02
C LEU A 78 5.53 14.69 -10.61
N GLU A 79 5.25 14.24 -11.84
CA GLU A 79 3.95 14.42 -12.51
C GLU A 79 3.06 13.17 -12.49
N ARG A 80 3.55 12.06 -11.93
CA ARG A 80 2.80 10.81 -11.77
C ARG A 80 1.87 10.90 -10.56
N ALA A 81 0.78 11.65 -10.72
CA ALA A 81 -0.27 11.80 -9.71
C ALA A 81 -0.79 10.44 -9.20
N ASP A 82 -0.82 9.42 -10.06
CA ASP A 82 -1.14 8.05 -9.67
C ASP A 82 -0.19 7.50 -8.59
N ILE A 83 1.12 7.65 -8.79
CA ILE A 83 2.14 7.16 -7.84
C ILE A 83 2.06 7.94 -6.52
N ILE A 84 1.91 9.26 -6.59
CA ILE A 84 1.79 10.13 -5.40
C ILE A 84 0.54 9.76 -4.59
N THR A 85 -0.61 9.60 -5.25
CA THR A 85 -1.86 9.21 -4.59
C THR A 85 -1.72 7.83 -3.93
N ILE A 86 -1.18 6.83 -4.64
CA ILE A 86 -1.00 5.48 -4.09
C ILE A 86 -0.03 5.49 -2.89
N ALA A 87 1.08 6.23 -2.99
CA ALA A 87 2.04 6.37 -1.90
C ALA A 87 1.38 7.01 -0.66
N ARG A 88 0.54 8.03 -0.85
CA ARG A 88 -0.19 8.68 0.23
C ARG A 88 -1.18 7.74 0.90
N ILE A 89 -1.94 6.95 0.13
CA ILE A 89 -2.86 5.93 0.65
C ILE A 89 -2.10 4.92 1.52
N ARG A 90 -0.97 4.40 1.03
CA ARG A 90 -0.15 3.41 1.76
C ARG A 90 0.44 3.95 3.05
N ASN A 91 0.81 5.23 3.09
CA ASN A 91 1.36 5.89 4.27
C ASN A 91 0.40 5.89 5.47
N PHE A 92 -0.91 5.76 5.25
CA PHE A 92 -1.85 5.61 6.37
C PHE A 92 -1.76 4.26 7.07
N GLY A 93 -1.15 3.24 6.45
CA GLY A 93 -0.92 1.94 7.08
C GLY A 93 0.03 1.95 8.28
N ASP A 94 0.76 3.06 8.48
CA ASP A 94 1.66 3.25 9.62
C ASP A 94 0.97 3.96 10.81
N TYR A 95 -0.28 4.40 10.63
CA TYR A 95 -1.03 5.07 11.68
C TYR A 95 -1.54 4.03 12.70
N LEU A 96 -1.48 4.38 13.98
CA LEU A 96 -1.98 3.55 15.07
C LEU A 96 -3.33 4.10 15.56
N ASP A 97 -4.08 3.29 16.29
CA ASP A 97 -5.26 3.78 17.01
C ASP A 97 -4.87 4.93 17.96
N GLY A 98 -5.71 5.96 18.01
CA GLY A 98 -5.49 7.22 18.71
C GLY A 98 -4.64 8.24 17.95
N TRP A 99 -4.39 8.08 16.65
CA TRP A 99 -3.50 8.95 15.87
C TRP A 99 -3.93 10.44 15.84
N ASP A 100 -5.21 10.72 16.01
CA ASP A 100 -5.78 12.08 16.04
C ASP A 100 -5.91 12.66 17.47
N GLY A 101 -5.57 11.87 18.49
CA GLY A 101 -5.73 12.25 19.89
C GLY A 101 -7.16 12.15 20.45
N ASP A 102 -8.13 11.71 19.64
CA ASP A 102 -9.56 11.61 20.01
C ASP A 102 -10.14 10.22 19.67
N GLY A 103 -9.32 9.18 19.84
CA GLY A 103 -9.75 7.79 19.62
C GLY A 103 -9.84 7.38 18.15
N GLY A 104 -9.20 8.13 17.24
CA GLY A 104 -9.16 7.81 15.82
C GLY A 104 -8.63 6.42 15.54
N LYS A 105 -9.24 5.69 14.61
CA LYS A 105 -8.87 4.31 14.30
C LYS A 105 -7.82 4.25 13.19
N SER A 106 -6.91 3.28 13.29
CA SER A 106 -6.06 2.88 12.18
C SER A 106 -6.94 2.38 11.03
N PRO A 107 -6.60 2.67 9.76
CA PRO A 107 -7.32 2.08 8.64
C PRO A 107 -7.11 0.57 8.60
N SER A 108 -8.11 -0.15 8.10
CA SER A 108 -7.97 -1.58 7.83
C SER A 108 -7.07 -1.81 6.61
N LYS A 109 -6.41 -2.97 6.55
CA LYS A 109 -5.65 -3.36 5.34
C LYS A 109 -6.55 -3.44 4.10
N ALA A 110 -7.82 -3.77 4.29
CA ALA A 110 -8.80 -3.83 3.23
C ALA A 110 -9.10 -2.43 2.69
N ALA A 111 -9.36 -1.44 3.55
CA ALA A 111 -9.61 -0.05 3.15
C ALA A 111 -8.42 0.52 2.34
N ILE A 112 -7.18 0.28 2.79
CA ILE A 112 -5.96 0.65 2.04
C ILE A 112 -5.94 0.00 0.66
N SER A 113 -6.20 -1.32 0.59
CA SER A 113 -6.19 -2.05 -0.67
C SER A 113 -7.30 -1.59 -1.61
N GLU A 114 -8.48 -1.26 -1.10
CA GLU A 114 -9.64 -0.83 -1.88
C GLU A 114 -9.41 0.56 -2.47
N ALA A 115 -8.98 1.52 -1.63
CA ALA A 115 -8.62 2.85 -2.06
C ALA A 115 -7.50 2.83 -3.11
N GLU A 116 -6.48 1.99 -2.93
CA GLU A 116 -5.41 1.81 -3.91
C GLU A 116 -5.94 1.27 -5.24
N LYS A 117 -6.77 0.23 -5.21
CA LYS A 117 -7.34 -0.37 -6.42
C LYS A 117 -8.23 0.63 -7.16
N PHE A 118 -9.10 1.35 -6.44
CA PHE A 118 -9.94 2.37 -7.03
C PHE A 118 -9.11 3.50 -7.65
N ALA A 119 -8.06 3.98 -6.97
CA ALA A 119 -7.16 4.99 -7.52
C ALA A 119 -6.56 4.53 -8.86
N ARG A 120 -6.24 3.24 -9.02
CA ARG A 120 -5.73 2.70 -10.30
C ARG A 120 -6.77 2.68 -11.42
N LEU A 121 -8.06 2.73 -11.10
CA LEU A 121 -9.14 2.89 -12.09
C LEU A 121 -9.25 4.33 -12.60
N LEU A 122 -8.74 5.31 -11.83
CA LEU A 122 -8.75 6.71 -12.23
C LEU A 122 -7.68 6.99 -13.29
N SER A 123 -8.10 7.57 -14.41
CA SER A 123 -7.20 8.12 -15.43
C SER A 123 -6.65 9.48 -14.96
N PHE A 124 -5.61 9.47 -14.13
CA PHE A 124 -5.03 10.69 -13.53
C PHE A 124 -4.41 11.69 -14.53
N ASP A 125 -4.18 11.27 -15.77
CA ASP A 125 -3.88 12.16 -16.89
C ASP A 125 -5.10 13.06 -17.22
N LYS A 126 -6.31 12.53 -17.07
CA LYS A 126 -7.59 13.18 -17.44
C LYS A 126 -8.33 13.82 -16.28
N VAL A 127 -8.19 13.34 -15.05
CA VAL A 127 -8.91 13.88 -13.87
C VAL A 127 -7.99 14.69 -12.96
N TYR A 128 -8.56 15.65 -12.23
CA TYR A 128 -7.84 16.33 -11.15
C TYR A 128 -7.45 15.33 -10.05
N THR A 129 -6.30 15.54 -9.44
CA THR A 129 -5.83 14.71 -8.33
C THR A 129 -6.64 15.03 -7.07
N PRO A 130 -7.21 14.03 -6.36
CA PRO A 130 -7.89 14.26 -5.09
C PRO A 130 -6.88 14.54 -3.97
N HIS A 131 -7.35 15.25 -2.95
CA HIS A 131 -6.74 15.22 -1.63
C HIS A 131 -7.05 13.88 -0.97
N ILE A 132 -6.04 13.24 -0.38
CA ILE A 132 -6.22 11.97 0.32
C ILE A 132 -6.14 12.21 1.83
N SER A 133 -7.16 11.79 2.56
CA SER A 133 -7.24 11.88 4.03
C SER A 133 -7.60 10.54 4.67
N LEU A 134 -7.33 10.44 5.97
CA LEU A 134 -7.77 9.36 6.84
C LEU A 134 -8.83 9.95 7.77
N ALA A 135 -10.03 9.38 7.78
CA ALA A 135 -11.09 9.74 8.70
C ALA A 135 -10.86 9.10 10.08
N SER A 136 -11.44 9.68 11.13
CA SER A 136 -11.26 9.20 12.51
C SER A 136 -11.81 7.80 12.76
N ASP A 137 -12.69 7.28 11.91
CA ASP A 137 -13.18 5.89 11.98
C ASP A 137 -12.31 4.88 11.22
N GLY A 138 -11.25 5.33 10.55
CA GLY A 138 -10.34 4.50 9.78
C GLY A 138 -10.65 4.43 8.28
N GLU A 139 -11.65 5.17 7.80
CA GLU A 139 -11.91 5.28 6.36
C GLU A 139 -10.84 6.08 5.64
N ILE A 140 -10.53 5.70 4.40
CA ILE A 140 -9.65 6.48 3.53
C ILE A 140 -10.53 7.28 2.58
N ASN A 141 -10.36 8.61 2.59
CA ASN A 141 -11.16 9.50 1.76
C ASN A 141 -10.36 10.08 0.60
N LEU A 142 -11.00 10.13 -0.57
CA LEU A 142 -10.58 10.87 -1.76
C LEU A 142 -11.49 12.09 -1.91
N LEU A 143 -10.91 13.27 -1.75
CA LEU A 143 -11.61 14.55 -1.74
C LEU A 143 -11.21 15.43 -2.92
N TRP A 144 -12.17 15.76 -3.78
CA TRP A 144 -12.03 16.81 -4.79
C TRP A 144 -12.70 18.09 -4.31
N ILE A 145 -11.95 19.19 -4.30
CA ILE A 145 -12.48 20.54 -4.07
C ILE A 145 -12.11 21.37 -5.30
N LEU A 146 -13.09 21.55 -6.19
CA LEU A 146 -12.96 22.31 -7.43
C LEU A 146 -13.82 23.57 -7.35
N HIS A 147 -13.66 24.48 -8.31
CA HIS A 147 -14.40 25.74 -8.32
C HIS A 147 -15.92 25.55 -8.27
N ASP A 148 -16.44 24.61 -9.07
CA ASP A 148 -17.88 24.39 -9.25
C ASP A 148 -18.37 23.05 -8.69
N PHE A 149 -17.50 22.28 -8.01
CA PHE A 149 -17.82 20.93 -7.57
C PHE A 149 -16.97 20.50 -6.37
N ARG A 150 -17.60 19.86 -5.38
CA ARG A 150 -16.94 19.14 -4.30
C ARG A 150 -17.38 17.69 -4.32
N LEU A 151 -16.47 16.75 -4.11
CA LEU A 151 -16.75 15.32 -3.98
C LEU A 151 -15.91 14.74 -2.85
N ASP A 152 -16.57 14.09 -1.90
CA ASP A 152 -15.96 13.30 -0.83
C ASP A 152 -16.34 11.83 -1.03
N LEU A 153 -15.35 10.94 -1.07
CA LEU A 153 -15.52 9.52 -1.35
C LEU A 153 -14.71 8.71 -0.33
N GLY A 154 -15.37 7.89 0.47
CA GLY A 154 -14.75 7.12 1.56
C GLY A 154 -14.77 5.60 1.31
N PHE A 155 -13.70 4.92 1.70
CA PHE A 155 -13.57 3.45 1.65
C PHE A 155 -13.59 2.83 3.05
N TYR A 156 -14.52 1.91 3.28
CA TYR A 156 -14.73 1.26 4.58
C TYR A 156 -13.78 0.08 4.84
N GLY A 157 -13.33 -0.62 3.78
CA GLY A 157 -12.62 -1.89 3.91
C GLY A 157 -13.51 -3.12 3.99
N ASP A 158 -14.77 -3.00 3.59
CA ASP A 158 -15.76 -4.09 3.53
C ASP A 158 -16.13 -4.49 2.09
N GLY A 159 -15.37 -4.02 1.11
CA GLY A 159 -15.63 -4.20 -0.31
C GLY A 159 -16.47 -3.08 -0.93
N THR A 160 -16.81 -2.03 -0.18
CA THR A 160 -17.62 -0.92 -0.67
C THR A 160 -17.01 0.45 -0.46
N TYR A 161 -17.58 1.45 -1.13
CA TYR A 161 -17.32 2.86 -0.93
C TYR A 161 -18.63 3.65 -0.95
N SER A 162 -18.63 4.80 -0.29
CA SER A 162 -19.71 5.77 -0.38
C SER A 162 -19.18 7.11 -0.86
N TYR A 163 -20.06 7.94 -1.41
CA TYR A 163 -19.68 9.30 -1.80
C TYR A 163 -20.80 10.30 -1.62
N TYR A 164 -20.39 11.55 -1.38
CA TYR A 164 -21.24 12.72 -1.47
C TYR A 164 -20.55 13.79 -2.31
N GLY A 165 -21.23 14.23 -3.35
CA GLY A 165 -20.80 15.30 -4.23
C GLY A 165 -21.85 16.39 -4.33
N ARG A 166 -21.39 17.64 -4.51
CA ARG A 166 -22.27 18.79 -4.66
C ARG A 166 -21.67 19.83 -5.58
N THR A 167 -22.46 20.32 -6.52
CA THR A 167 -22.11 21.43 -7.41
C THR A 167 -22.37 22.79 -6.76
N ALA A 168 -21.80 23.85 -7.33
CA ALA A 168 -22.00 25.22 -6.84
C ALA A 168 -23.46 25.70 -6.92
N ASP A 169 -24.25 25.20 -7.87
CA ASP A 169 -25.68 25.50 -8.00
C ASP A 169 -26.57 24.61 -7.13
N GLY A 170 -26.00 23.64 -6.42
CA GLY A 170 -26.68 22.84 -5.41
C GLY A 170 -27.22 21.49 -5.87
N GLU A 171 -26.85 21.03 -7.08
CA GLU A 171 -27.08 19.63 -7.48
C GLU A 171 -26.24 18.70 -6.59
N GLU A 172 -26.87 17.65 -6.08
CA GLU A 172 -26.24 16.68 -5.19
C GLU A 172 -26.14 15.30 -5.85
N PHE A 173 -25.01 14.64 -5.64
CA PHE A 173 -24.73 13.28 -6.06
C PHE A 173 -24.38 12.47 -4.82
N MET A 174 -25.11 11.40 -4.54
CA MET A 174 -24.78 10.54 -3.40
C MET A 174 -25.09 9.09 -3.73
N ALA A 175 -24.26 8.20 -3.22
CA ALA A 175 -24.57 6.80 -3.13
C ALA A 175 -23.77 6.19 -1.98
N ASP A 176 -24.41 5.23 -1.32
CA ASP A 176 -23.79 4.43 -0.27
C ASP A 176 -23.50 3.01 -0.78
N ASP A 177 -22.58 2.32 -0.11
CA ASP A 177 -22.27 0.90 -0.27
C ASP A 177 -22.05 0.46 -1.73
N GLN A 178 -21.42 1.31 -2.54
CA GLN A 178 -21.08 0.97 -3.92
C GLN A 178 -19.88 0.01 -3.96
N PRO A 179 -19.88 -1.02 -4.82
CA PRO A 179 -18.71 -1.90 -4.95
C PRO A 179 -17.43 -1.10 -5.29
N PHE A 180 -16.33 -1.34 -4.56
CA PHE A 180 -15.08 -0.58 -4.71
C PHE A 180 -14.43 -0.66 -6.11
N ASP A 181 -14.79 -1.68 -6.90
CA ASP A 181 -14.30 -1.89 -8.27
C ASP A 181 -15.19 -1.25 -9.34
N LYS A 182 -16.31 -0.66 -8.95
CA LYS A 182 -17.20 0.09 -9.82
C LYS A 182 -16.68 1.52 -9.98
N VAL A 183 -16.60 1.98 -11.23
CA VAL A 183 -16.25 3.37 -11.54
C VAL A 183 -17.38 4.31 -11.12
N LEU A 184 -17.02 5.57 -10.81
CA LEU A 184 -18.01 6.63 -10.58
C LEU A 184 -18.90 6.83 -11.80
N PRO A 185 -20.17 7.25 -11.61
CA PRO A 185 -21.04 7.67 -12.70
C PRO A 185 -20.35 8.67 -13.64
N ASP A 186 -20.60 8.54 -14.94
CA ASP A 186 -19.96 9.38 -15.97
C ASP A 186 -20.12 10.88 -15.70
N GLN A 187 -21.28 11.29 -15.18
CA GLN A 187 -21.55 12.70 -14.81
C GLN A 187 -20.54 13.22 -13.79
N ILE A 188 -20.24 12.43 -12.74
CA ILE A 188 -19.25 12.80 -11.72
C ILE A 188 -17.85 12.81 -12.32
N ILE A 189 -17.52 11.83 -13.17
CA ILE A 189 -16.23 11.78 -13.89
C ILE A 189 -16.03 13.04 -14.75
N GLN A 190 -17.07 13.55 -15.41
CA GLN A 190 -16.98 14.81 -16.17
C GLN A 190 -16.68 16.01 -15.27
N LEU A 191 -17.28 16.07 -14.08
CA LEU A 191 -17.10 17.18 -13.13
C LEU A 191 -15.69 17.24 -12.54
N ILE A 192 -15.03 16.08 -12.36
CA ILE A 192 -13.64 16.02 -11.87
C ILE A 192 -12.58 16.00 -12.98
N ARG A 193 -12.99 16.12 -14.25
CA ARG A 193 -12.07 16.09 -15.41
C ARG A 193 -11.30 17.41 -15.54
N LYS A 194 -10.02 17.32 -15.90
CA LYS A 194 -9.22 18.50 -16.30
C LYS A 194 -9.81 19.11 -17.56
N LYS A 195 -9.96 20.44 -17.56
CA LYS A 195 -10.38 21.18 -18.76
C LYS A 195 -9.20 21.23 -19.72
N SER A 196 -9.36 20.73 -20.94
CA SER A 196 -8.40 20.95 -22.03
C SER A 196 -8.59 22.37 -22.54
N TYR A 197 -7.55 23.18 -22.50
CA TYR A 197 -7.52 24.52 -23.10
C TYR A 197 -7.06 24.46 -24.55
#